data_AF-A0A0P9F2W3-F1
#
_entry.id   AF-A0A0P9F2W3-F1
#
_cell.length_a   1.000
_cell.length_b   1.000
_cell.length_c   1.000
_cell.angle_alpha   90.00
_cell.angle_beta   90.00
_cell.angle_gamma   90.00
#
_symmetry.space_group_name_H-M   'P 1'
#
loop_
_entity.id
_entity.type
_entity.pdbx_description
1 polymer ?
#
loop_
_entity_poly.entity_id
_entity_poly.type
_entity_poly.pdbx_seq_one_letter_code
_entity_poly.pdbx_strand_id
1 'polypeptide(L)'
;YITNAVRCCPPANRTPTPREQANCAPFLHADLDALRPLLIVPAGLVALRAAGLRYLGAAPISIRAVHAQVLQSPGGALVVPLLHPSRIARADTEVFIATMRPLVAQIASGSG
;
A
#
# COMPACT_ATOMS: atom_id res chain seq x y z
N TYR A 1 -5.31 1.70 10.78
CA TYR A 1 -4.50 0.49 11.04
C TYR A 1 -3.23 0.57 10.20
N ILE A 2 -2.08 0.17 10.74
CA ILE A 2 -0.79 0.16 10.05
C ILE A 2 -0.17 -1.23 10.24
N THR A 3 0.31 -1.84 9.17
CA THR A 3 1.00 -3.15 9.18
C THR A 3 2.13 -3.15 8.16
N ASN A 4 2.92 -4.23 8.13
CA ASN A 4 4.09 -4.38 7.27
C ASN A 4 3.97 -5.63 6.39
N ALA A 5 4.60 -5.58 5.22
CA ALA A 5 4.70 -6.73 4.32
C ALA A 5 5.50 -7.91 4.91
N VAL A 6 6.41 -7.61 5.84
CA VAL A 6 7.14 -8.59 6.66
C VAL A 6 7.06 -8.20 8.13
N ARG A 7 6.87 -9.17 9.03
CA ARG A 7 6.78 -8.93 10.48
C ARG A 7 8.15 -8.86 11.16
N CYS A 8 9.18 -9.41 10.54
CA CYS A 8 10.55 -9.39 11.05
C CYS A 8 11.38 -8.30 10.35
N CYS A 9 12.28 -7.66 11.10
CA CYS A 9 13.26 -6.74 10.52
C CYS A 9 14.42 -7.53 9.92
N PRO A 10 14.71 -7.42 8.60
CA PRO A 10 15.86 -8.08 8.00
C PRO A 10 17.20 -7.52 8.55
N PRO A 11 18.26 -8.34 8.62
CA PRO A 11 19.59 -7.87 9.04
C PRO A 11 20.05 -6.63 8.26
N ALA A 12 20.59 -5.65 8.97
CA ALA A 12 21.04 -4.37 8.41
C ALA A 12 19.96 -3.60 7.62
N ASN A 13 18.67 -3.79 7.93
CA ASN A 13 17.53 -3.14 7.27
C ASN A 13 17.52 -3.33 5.74
N ARG A 14 18.12 -4.43 5.24
CA ARG A 14 18.09 -4.74 3.80
C ARG A 14 16.66 -4.97 3.33
N THR A 15 16.45 -4.89 2.02
CA THR A 15 15.17 -5.31 1.42
C THR A 15 14.91 -6.79 1.76
N PRO A 16 13.71 -7.16 2.23
CA PRO A 16 13.35 -8.54 2.46
C PRO A 16 13.36 -9.32 1.15
N THR A 17 13.89 -10.53 1.18
CA THR A 17 13.92 -11.44 0.03
C THR A 17 12.50 -11.87 -0.35
N PRO A 18 12.29 -12.38 -1.59
CA PRO A 18 11.00 -12.95 -1.98
C PRO A 18 10.53 -14.06 -1.04
N ARG A 19 11.45 -14.89 -0.54
CA ARG A 19 11.15 -15.96 0.42
C ARG A 19 10.66 -15.41 1.77
N GLU A 20 11.33 -14.39 2.31
CA GLU A 20 10.91 -13.75 3.57
C GLU A 20 9.53 -13.09 3.43
N GLN A 21 9.26 -12.44 2.29
CA GLN A 21 7.95 -11.88 1.98
C GLN A 21 6.87 -12.98 1.88
N ALA A 22 7.15 -14.07 1.15
CA ALA A 22 6.22 -15.19 1.01
C ALA A 22 5.90 -15.85 2.36
N ASN A 23 6.90 -16.02 3.23
CA ASN A 23 6.71 -16.57 4.57
C ASN A 23 5.82 -15.67 5.44
N CYS A 24 5.87 -14.36 5.26
CA CYS A 24 5.05 -13.41 6.02
C CYS A 24 3.67 -13.13 5.40
N ALA A 25 3.48 -13.43 4.11
CA ALA A 25 2.25 -13.11 3.38
C ALA A 25 0.96 -13.63 4.04
N PRO A 26 0.90 -14.87 4.62
CA PRO A 26 -0.30 -15.35 5.28
C PRO A 26 -0.78 -14.44 6.42
N PHE A 27 0.14 -13.85 7.17
CA PHE A 27 -0.21 -12.94 8.27
C PHE A 27 -0.77 -11.62 7.77
N LEU A 28 -0.15 -11.05 6.73
CA LEU A 28 -0.66 -9.84 6.09
C LEU A 28 -2.05 -10.09 5.49
N HIS A 29 -2.25 -11.22 4.83
CA HIS A 29 -3.55 -11.57 4.27
C HIS A 29 -4.61 -11.72 5.37
N ALA A 30 -4.29 -12.40 6.48
CA ALA A 30 -5.21 -12.49 7.61
C ALA A 30 -5.60 -11.10 8.17
N ASP A 31 -4.63 -10.19 8.31
CA ASP A 31 -4.89 -8.82 8.77
C ASP A 31 -5.82 -8.08 7.77
N LEU A 32 -5.56 -8.19 6.47
CA LEU A 32 -6.36 -7.54 5.42
C LEU A 32 -7.78 -8.12 5.33
N ASP A 33 -7.92 -9.43 5.50
CA ASP A 33 -9.20 -10.14 5.40
C ASP A 33 -10.11 -9.83 6.58
N ALA A 34 -9.53 -9.69 7.78
CA ALA A 34 -10.26 -9.24 8.96
C ALA A 34 -10.72 -7.78 8.83
N LEU A 35 -9.88 -6.91 8.28
CA LEU A 35 -10.15 -5.47 8.20
C LEU A 35 -11.08 -5.08 7.06
N ARG A 36 -11.06 -5.80 5.92
CA ARG A 36 -11.79 -5.46 4.69
C ARG A 36 -11.69 -3.96 4.34
N PRO A 37 -10.46 -3.43 4.13
CA PRO A 37 -10.24 -2.01 3.99
C PRO A 37 -10.90 -1.42 2.74
N LEU A 38 -11.56 -0.26 2.89
CA LEU A 38 -12.03 0.55 1.77
C LEU A 38 -10.88 1.27 1.04
N LEU A 39 -9.80 1.55 1.76
CA LEU A 39 -8.63 2.29 1.26
C LEU A 39 -7.34 1.67 1.80
N ILE A 40 -6.39 1.43 0.91
CA ILE A 40 -5.08 0.85 1.19
C ILE A 40 -3.99 1.79 0.67
N VAL A 41 -3.02 2.11 1.52
CA VAL A 41 -1.89 2.97 1.17
C VAL A 41 -0.60 2.16 1.27
N PRO A 42 -0.13 1.50 0.19
CA PRO A 42 1.14 0.81 0.21
C PRO A 42 2.30 1.81 0.15
N ALA A 43 3.15 1.80 1.18
CA ALA A 43 4.34 2.64 1.26
C ALA A 43 5.58 1.92 0.69
N GLY A 44 6.00 2.31 -0.50
CA GLY A 44 7.15 1.71 -1.21
C GLY A 44 6.82 0.46 -2.03
N LEU A 45 7.80 0.01 -2.82
CA LEU A 45 7.61 -1.05 -3.81
C LEU A 45 7.27 -2.41 -3.20
N VAL A 46 7.86 -2.77 -2.06
CA VAL A 46 7.58 -4.05 -1.38
C VAL A 46 6.12 -4.11 -0.92
N ALA A 47 5.64 -3.06 -0.25
CA ALA A 47 4.24 -2.96 0.16
C ALA A 47 3.29 -2.94 -1.05
N LEU A 48 3.66 -2.22 -2.11
CA LEU A 48 2.87 -2.15 -3.34
C LEU A 48 2.72 -3.51 -4.01
N ARG A 49 3.77 -4.31 -4.08
CA ARG A 49 3.70 -5.66 -4.65
C ARG A 49 2.83 -6.58 -3.79
N ALA A 50 2.99 -6.53 -2.47
CA ALA A 50 2.18 -7.33 -1.55
C ALA A 50 0.68 -6.99 -1.65
N ALA A 51 0.33 -5.69 -1.63
CA ALA A 51 -1.06 -5.25 -1.79
C ALA A 51 -1.58 -5.47 -3.22
N GLY A 52 -0.76 -5.22 -4.24
CA GLY A 52 -1.14 -5.31 -5.65
C GLY A 52 -1.52 -6.72 -6.07
N LEU A 53 -0.77 -7.74 -5.64
CA LEU A 53 -1.14 -9.14 -5.90
C LEU A 53 -2.55 -9.47 -5.39
N ARG A 54 -2.93 -8.92 -4.24
CA ARG A 54 -4.24 -9.19 -3.62
C ARG A 54 -5.36 -8.33 -4.17
N TYR A 55 -5.13 -7.04 -4.41
CA TYR A 55 -6.18 -6.08 -4.73
C TYR A 55 -6.19 -5.62 -6.19
N LEU A 56 -5.07 -5.70 -6.90
CA LEU A 56 -4.97 -5.23 -8.29
C LEU A 56 -4.85 -6.37 -9.31
N GLY A 57 -4.76 -7.63 -8.83
CA GLY A 57 -4.57 -8.82 -9.69
C GLY A 57 -3.19 -8.89 -10.34
N ALA A 58 -2.28 -7.95 -10.04
CA ALA A 58 -0.94 -7.88 -10.58
C ALA A 58 0.01 -7.25 -9.56
N ALA A 59 1.30 -7.60 -9.63
CA ALA A 59 2.35 -6.98 -8.83
C ALA A 59 2.99 -5.82 -9.61
N PRO A 60 2.72 -4.54 -9.26
CA PRO A 60 3.33 -3.43 -9.97
C PRO A 60 4.85 -3.44 -9.85
N ILE A 61 5.52 -3.09 -10.93
CA ILE A 61 6.99 -3.13 -11.01
C ILE A 61 7.66 -1.82 -10.59
N SER A 62 6.92 -0.69 -10.62
CA SER A 62 7.44 0.64 -10.32
C SER A 62 6.53 1.40 -9.38
N ILE A 63 7.05 1.77 -8.21
CA ILE A 63 6.34 2.63 -7.24
C ILE A 63 6.22 4.07 -7.75
N ARG A 64 7.23 4.58 -8.47
CA ARG A 64 7.22 5.95 -9.02
C ARG A 64 6.14 6.12 -10.09
N ALA A 65 5.92 5.11 -10.92
CA ALA A 65 4.95 5.16 -12.00
C ALA A 65 3.49 5.25 -11.52
N VAL A 66 3.22 4.78 -10.30
CA VAL A 66 1.86 4.75 -9.72
C VAL A 66 1.73 5.57 -8.44
N HIS A 67 2.75 6.37 -8.12
CA HIS A 67 2.72 7.21 -6.93
C HIS A 67 1.55 8.18 -6.99
N ALA A 68 0.80 8.27 -5.88
CA ALA A 68 -0.35 9.17 -5.72
C ALA A 68 -1.48 8.97 -6.73
N GLN A 69 -1.50 7.83 -7.44
CA GLN A 69 -2.62 7.44 -8.30
C GLN A 69 -3.65 6.67 -7.48
N VAL A 70 -4.93 6.92 -7.74
CA VAL A 70 -6.04 6.16 -7.17
C VAL A 70 -6.29 4.96 -8.06
N LEU A 71 -5.91 3.77 -7.60
CA LEU A 71 -6.12 2.51 -8.30
C LEU A 71 -7.34 1.81 -7.71
N GLN A 72 -8.28 1.40 -8.55
CA GLN A 72 -9.47 0.68 -8.11
C GLN A 72 -9.22 -0.83 -8.16
N SER A 73 -9.47 -1.51 -7.05
CA SER A 73 -9.50 -2.98 -7.04
C SER A 73 -10.83 -3.48 -7.64
N PRO A 74 -10.84 -4.69 -8.23
CA PRO A 74 -12.09 -5.34 -8.63
C PRO A 74 -13.07 -5.55 -7.46
N GLY A 75 -12.56 -5.64 -6.23
CA GLY A 75 -13.35 -5.77 -5.01
C GLY A 75 -13.86 -4.45 -4.42
N GLY A 76 -13.69 -3.33 -5.12
CA GLY A 76 -14.20 -2.00 -4.71
C GLY A 76 -13.30 -1.22 -3.74
N ALA A 77 -12.30 -1.85 -3.14
CA ALA A 77 -11.28 -1.14 -2.36
C ALA A 77 -10.41 -0.26 -3.25
N LEU A 78 -9.95 0.87 -2.70
CA LEU A 78 -9.02 1.79 -3.35
C LEU A 78 -7.60 1.52 -2.89
N VAL A 79 -6.63 1.59 -3.80
CA VAL A 79 -5.21 1.47 -3.52
C VAL A 79 -4.52 2.76 -3.97
N VAL A 80 -3.89 3.48 -3.05
CA VAL A 80 -3.19 4.76 -3.34
C VAL A 80 -1.72 4.64 -2.94
N PRO A 81 -0.80 4.36 -3.87
CA PRO A 81 0.59 4.10 -3.55
C PRO A 81 1.37 5.36 -3.11
N LEU A 82 2.14 5.20 -2.03
CA LEU A 82 3.00 6.23 -1.47
C LEU A 82 4.46 5.85 -1.71
N LEU A 83 5.28 6.77 -2.24
CA LEU A 83 6.73 6.59 -2.23
C LEU A 83 7.21 6.41 -0.78
N HIS A 84 8.15 5.49 -0.55
CA HIS A 84 8.53 5.15 0.82
C HIS A 84 8.99 6.39 1.60
N PRO A 85 8.47 6.65 2.82
CA PRO A 85 8.77 7.86 3.58
C PRO A 85 10.26 8.16 3.77
N SER A 86 11.11 7.14 3.83
CA SER A 86 12.56 7.31 3.97
C SER A 86 13.26 7.91 2.74
N ARG A 87 12.58 8.06 1.59
CA ARG A 87 13.17 8.57 0.33
C ARG A 87 12.23 9.49 -0.45
N ILE A 88 11.09 9.88 0.13
CA ILE A 88 10.10 10.72 -0.56
C ILE A 88 10.53 12.19 -0.51
N ALA A 89 10.41 12.91 -1.63
CA ALA A 89 10.65 14.33 -1.65
C ALA A 89 9.43 15.10 -1.11
N ARG A 90 9.63 16.35 -0.71
CA ARG A 90 8.53 17.23 -0.28
C ARG A 90 7.48 17.41 -1.39
N ALA A 91 7.92 17.65 -2.64
CA ALA A 91 7.01 17.80 -3.78
C ALA A 91 6.14 16.54 -4.00
N ASP A 92 6.74 15.34 -3.91
CA ASP A 92 6.00 14.07 -3.99
C ASP A 92 4.97 13.95 -2.84
N THR A 93 5.33 14.41 -1.64
CA THR A 93 4.43 14.39 -0.47
C THR A 93 3.24 15.34 -0.67
N GLU A 94 3.48 16.53 -1.22
CA GLU A 94 2.42 17.51 -1.54
C GLU A 94 1.45 16.95 -2.58
N VAL A 95 1.95 16.29 -3.63
CA VAL A 95 1.12 15.59 -4.63
C VAL A 95 0.27 14.51 -3.96
N PHE A 96 0.87 13.68 -3.11
CA PHE A 96 0.13 12.64 -2.40
C PHE A 96 -0.96 13.19 -1.49
N ILE A 97 -0.67 14.26 -0.74
CA ILE A 97 -1.66 14.93 0.13
C ILE A 97 -2.79 15.53 -0.70
N ALA A 98 -2.49 16.13 -1.85
CA ALA A 98 -3.48 16.70 -2.75
C ALA A 98 -4.44 15.62 -3.30
N THR A 99 -3.94 14.43 -3.61
CA THR A 99 -4.78 13.27 -3.97
C THR A 99 -5.63 12.78 -2.79
N MET A 100 -5.01 12.59 -1.62
CA MET A 100 -5.64 11.90 -0.49
C MET A 100 -6.70 12.74 0.22
N ARG A 101 -6.52 14.06 0.30
CA ARG A 101 -7.42 14.95 1.05
C ARG A 101 -8.88 14.89 0.58
N PRO A 102 -9.20 15.10 -0.72
CA PRO A 102 -10.58 14.96 -1.18
C PRO A 102 -11.07 13.52 -1.06
N LEU A 103 -10.21 12.54 -1.28
CA LEU A 103 -10.59 11.12 -1.22
C LEU A 103 -11.04 10.70 0.18
N VAL A 104 -10.27 11.08 1.22
CA VAL A 104 -10.63 10.78 2.61
C VAL A 104 -11.93 11.50 3.00
N ALA A 105 -12.13 12.74 2.55
CA ALA A 105 -13.38 13.46 2.78
C ALA A 105 -14.59 12.74 2.15
N GLN A 106 -14.44 12.25 0.92
CA GLN A 106 -15.49 11.48 0.23
C GLN A 106 -15.82 10.18 0.99
N ILE A 107 -14.82 9.40 1.39
CA ILE A 107 -15.02 8.15 2.14
C ILE A 107 -15.73 8.41 3.48
N ALA A 108 -15.35 9.49 4.17
CA ALA A 108 -15.99 9.89 5.43
C ALA A 108 -17.46 10.30 5.23
N SER A 109 -17.80 10.93 4.10
CA SER A 109 -19.17 11.36 3.79
C SER A 109 -20.08 10.27 3.22
N GLY A 110 -19.52 9.22 2.60
CA GLY A 110 -20.24 8.16 1.89
C GLY A 110 -20.45 6.87 2.68
N SER A 111 -20.21 6.88 4.00
CA SER A 111 -20.41 5.71 4.88
C SER A 111 -21.78 5.71 5.57
N GLY A 112 -22.79 6.32 4.94
CA GLY A 112 -24.19 6.34 5.40
C GLY A 112 -25.01 5.21 4.82
#